data_AF-A0A147EJE5-F1
#
_entry.id   AF-A0A147EJE5-F1
#
_cell.length_a   1.000
_cell.length_b   1.000
_cell.length_c   1.000
_cell.angle_alpha   90.00
_cell.angle_beta   90.00
_cell.angle_gamma   90.00
#
_symmetry.space_group_name_H-M   'P 1'
#
loop_
_entity.id
_entity.type
_entity.pdbx_description
1 polymer ?
#
loop_
_entity_poly.entity_id
_entity_poly.type
_entity_poly.pdbx_seq_one_letter_code
_entity_poly.pdbx_strand_id
1 'polypeptide(L)'
;MSSASSSPSRSRGAGVLNRFVAWLPHDVDRRVRVFAWLSFVAEVLIIGTGGAVRLTGSGLGCPTWPRCTADSLVNTPEMGIHGIIEFGNRTLTGLVGILALIVVVLVW
;
A
#
# COMPACT_ATOMS: atom_id res chain seq x y z
N MET A 1 14.96 64.09 -2.82
CA MET A 1 15.39 62.87 -3.53
C MET A 1 15.16 61.70 -2.60
N SER A 2 14.08 60.96 -2.85
CA SER A 2 13.57 59.87 -2.02
C SER A 2 14.30 58.58 -2.35
N SER A 3 14.94 57.95 -1.37
CA SER A 3 15.47 56.59 -1.51
C SER A 3 14.49 55.61 -0.86
N ALA A 4 13.64 55.01 -1.67
CA ALA A 4 12.82 53.87 -1.27
C ALA A 4 13.68 52.61 -1.32
N SER A 5 14.00 52.03 -0.17
CA SER A 5 14.60 50.69 -0.07
C SER A 5 13.48 49.64 -0.10
N SER A 6 13.38 48.94 -1.23
CA SER A 6 12.45 47.84 -1.47
C SER A 6 12.72 46.64 -0.54
N SER A 7 11.71 46.19 0.20
CA SER A 7 11.72 44.92 0.95
C SER A 7 11.80 43.73 -0.01
N PRO A 8 12.57 42.66 0.32
CA PRO A 8 12.60 41.47 -0.52
C PRO A 8 11.34 40.62 -0.30
N SER A 9 10.49 40.53 -1.32
CA SER A 9 9.36 39.61 -1.39
C SER A 9 9.82 38.16 -1.62
N ARG A 10 10.46 37.56 -0.61
CA ARG A 10 10.78 36.13 -0.59
C ARG A 10 9.94 35.49 0.52
N SER A 11 9.11 34.48 0.18
CA SER A 11 8.80 33.30 1.04
C SER A 11 7.34 32.76 1.11
N ARG A 12 6.36 33.16 0.29
CA ARG A 12 5.05 32.45 0.34
C ARG A 12 5.17 30.95 0.04
N GLY A 13 6.00 30.58 -0.94
CA GLY A 13 6.30 29.17 -1.24
C GLY A 13 7.19 28.47 -0.20
N ALA A 14 8.13 29.20 0.39
CA ALA A 14 9.03 28.65 1.42
C ALA A 14 8.30 28.33 2.72
N GLY A 15 7.27 29.10 3.10
CA GLY A 15 6.47 28.83 4.30
C GLY A 15 5.61 27.57 4.20
N VAL A 16 5.07 27.28 3.02
CA VAL A 16 4.29 26.06 2.76
C VAL A 16 5.22 24.84 2.79
N LEU A 17 6.34 24.89 2.07
CA LEU A 17 7.34 23.82 2.05
C LEU A 17 7.92 23.54 3.45
N ASN A 18 8.25 24.56 4.23
CA ASN A 18 8.80 24.39 5.57
C ASN A 18 7.78 23.77 6.54
N ARG A 19 6.49 24.09 6.38
CA ARG A 19 5.41 23.49 7.19
C ARG A 19 5.18 22.02 6.84
N PHE A 20 5.33 21.66 5.56
CA PHE A 20 5.29 20.27 5.11
C PHE A 20 6.51 19.48 5.59
N VAL A 21 7.71 20.04 5.50
CA VAL A 21 8.95 19.40 5.97
C VAL A 21 8.93 19.20 7.49
N ALA A 22 8.37 20.14 8.26
CA ALA A 22 8.20 20.00 9.70
C ALA A 22 7.19 18.90 10.11
N TRP A 23 6.34 18.42 9.19
CA TRP A 23 5.41 17.31 9.42
C TRP A 23 6.02 15.93 9.10
N LEU A 24 7.18 15.88 8.44
CA LEU A 24 7.86 14.61 8.19
C LEU A 24 8.45 14.04 9.49
N PRO A 25 8.39 12.70 9.67
CA PRO A 25 9.08 12.02 10.76
C PRO A 25 10.56 12.38 10.74
N HIS A 26 11.08 12.83 11.88
CA HIS A 26 12.46 13.31 11.98
C HIS A 26 13.49 12.17 11.91
N ASP A 27 13.08 10.94 12.27
CA ASP A 27 13.95 9.77 12.34
C ASP A 27 13.38 8.60 11.52
N VAL A 28 14.10 8.19 10.46
CA VAL A 28 13.78 7.01 9.65
C VAL A 28 14.71 5.87 10.06
N ASP A 29 14.24 5.05 10.98
CA ASP A 29 14.97 3.88 11.45
C ASP A 29 15.10 2.77 10.39
N ARG A 30 16.06 1.87 10.60
CA ARG A 30 16.23 0.68 9.74
C ARG A 30 14.95 -0.16 9.66
N ARG A 31 14.15 -0.21 10.72
CA ARG A 31 12.86 -0.93 10.75
C ARG A 31 11.86 -0.33 9.77
N VAL A 32 11.65 0.99 9.84
CA VAL A 32 10.75 1.73 8.92
C VAL A 32 11.17 1.49 7.48
N ARG A 33 12.48 1.59 7.19
CA ARG A 33 13.00 1.34 5.83
C ARG A 33 12.71 -0.08 5.35
N VAL A 34 12.91 -1.10 6.19
CA VAL A 34 12.63 -2.49 5.83
C VAL A 34 11.15 -2.71 5.57
N PHE A 35 10.27 -2.27 6.47
CA PHE A 35 8.81 -2.44 6.31
C PHE A 35 8.24 -1.63 5.15
N ALA A 36 8.81 -0.46 4.84
CA ALA A 36 8.46 0.31 3.65
C ALA A 36 8.80 -0.45 2.36
N TRP A 37 9.99 -1.06 2.27
CA TRP A 37 10.35 -1.91 1.14
C TRP A 37 9.49 -3.16 1.02
N LEU A 38 9.20 -3.83 2.16
CA LEU A 38 8.30 -4.98 2.18
C LEU A 38 6.90 -4.60 1.69
N SER A 39 6.38 -3.46 2.13
CA SER A 39 5.08 -2.94 1.68
C SER A 39 5.10 -2.67 0.19
N PHE A 40 6.12 -1.96 -0.32
CA PHE A 40 6.27 -1.69 -1.75
C PHE A 40 6.29 -2.96 -2.59
N VAL A 41 7.06 -3.98 -2.20
CA VAL A 41 7.10 -5.26 -2.90
C VAL A 41 5.74 -5.96 -2.85
N ALA A 42 5.06 -5.94 -1.71
CA ALA A 42 3.72 -6.52 -1.57
C ALA A 42 2.69 -5.83 -2.49
N GLU A 43 2.75 -4.50 -2.61
CA GLU A 43 1.90 -3.72 -3.53
C GLU A 43 2.14 -4.10 -5.00
N VAL A 44 3.40 -4.25 -5.41
CA VAL A 44 3.74 -4.70 -6.78
C VAL A 44 3.18 -6.10 -7.04
N LEU A 45 3.31 -7.01 -6.08
CA LEU A 45 2.82 -8.38 -6.20
C LEU A 45 1.28 -8.44 -6.27
N ILE A 46 0.56 -7.65 -5.47
CA ILE A 46 -0.91 -7.65 -5.52
C ILE A 46 -1.44 -7.04 -6.81
N ILE A 47 -0.80 -6.00 -7.34
CA ILE A 47 -1.16 -5.45 -8.66
C ILE A 47 -0.96 -6.51 -9.75
N GLY A 48 0.19 -7.21 -9.73
CA GLY A 48 0.49 -8.26 -10.71
C GLY A 48 -0.47 -9.45 -10.63
N THR A 49 -0.73 -9.94 -9.42
CA THR A 49 -1.65 -11.09 -9.20
C THR A 49 -3.11 -10.72 -9.45
N GLY A 50 -3.54 -9.49 -9.13
CA GLY A 50 -4.86 -8.98 -9.51
C GLY A 50 -5.03 -8.88 -11.03
N GLY A 51 -3.97 -8.49 -11.75
CA GLY A 51 -3.91 -8.56 -13.21
C GLY A 51 -4.05 -10.00 -13.71
N ALA A 52 -3.34 -10.95 -13.11
CA ALA A 52 -3.44 -12.37 -13.46
C ALA A 52 -4.86 -12.92 -13.24
N VAL A 53 -5.54 -12.60 -12.13
CA VAL A 53 -6.94 -12.98 -11.89
C VAL A 53 -7.85 -12.55 -13.04
N ARG A 54 -7.70 -11.29 -13.50
CA ARG A 54 -8.48 -10.75 -14.62
C ARG A 54 -8.17 -11.42 -15.95
N LEU A 55 -6.88 -11.60 -16.26
CA LEU A 55 -6.44 -12.18 -17.54
C LEU A 55 -6.73 -13.68 -17.66
N THR A 56 -6.80 -14.39 -16.52
CA THR A 56 -7.10 -15.83 -16.48
C THR A 56 -8.58 -16.14 -16.26
N GLY A 57 -9.43 -15.12 -16.07
CA GLY A 57 -10.85 -15.32 -15.74
C GLY A 57 -11.09 -15.97 -14.37
N SER A 58 -10.09 -15.97 -13.48
CA SER A 58 -10.14 -16.65 -12.18
C SER A 58 -11.00 -15.94 -11.13
N GLY A 59 -11.70 -14.85 -11.47
CA GLY A 59 -12.46 -14.03 -10.51
C GLY A 59 -13.73 -14.67 -9.94
N LEU A 60 -14.01 -15.94 -10.27
CA LEU A 60 -15.09 -16.76 -9.73
C LEU A 60 -14.55 -18.04 -9.04
N GLY A 61 -13.24 -18.13 -8.81
CA GLY A 61 -12.59 -19.24 -8.12
C GLY A 61 -12.94 -19.36 -6.64
N CYS A 62 -13.35 -18.29 -5.97
CA CYS A 62 -13.89 -18.28 -4.60
C CYS A 62 -15.25 -17.55 -4.56
N PRO A 63 -16.39 -18.24 -4.69
CA PRO A 63 -17.70 -17.60 -4.86
C PRO A 63 -18.19 -16.78 -3.66
N THR A 64 -17.67 -17.02 -2.45
CA THR A 64 -18.10 -16.31 -1.23
C THR A 64 -16.98 -15.48 -0.63
N TRP A 65 -17.28 -14.58 0.31
CA TRP A 65 -16.30 -13.86 1.15
C TRP A 65 -16.90 -13.68 2.56
N PRO A 66 -16.15 -13.83 3.67
CA PRO A 66 -14.69 -14.03 3.80
C PRO A 66 -14.21 -15.49 3.64
N ARG A 67 -15.12 -16.45 3.62
CA ARG A 67 -14.80 -17.85 3.29
C ARG A 67 -14.68 -18.03 1.78
N CYS A 68 -13.79 -18.87 1.28
CA CYS A 68 -13.65 -19.13 -0.16
C CYS A 68 -14.86 -19.92 -0.72
N THR A 69 -15.41 -20.86 0.05
CA THR A 69 -16.69 -21.55 -0.22
C THR A 69 -17.61 -21.49 1.00
N ALA A 70 -18.85 -21.98 0.89
CA ALA A 70 -19.79 -22.02 2.03
C ALA A 70 -19.22 -22.81 3.22
N ASP A 71 -18.48 -23.89 2.93
CA ASP A 71 -17.97 -24.86 3.90
C ASP A 71 -16.48 -24.69 4.23
N SER A 72 -15.70 -23.98 3.40
CA SER A 72 -14.24 -23.86 3.54
C SER A 72 -13.74 -22.41 3.51
N LEU A 73 -12.85 -22.09 4.46
CA LEU A 73 -12.11 -20.82 4.49
C LEU A 73 -11.01 -20.76 3.41
N VAL A 74 -10.47 -21.91 3.01
CA VAL A 74 -9.34 -22.03 2.08
C VAL A 74 -9.77 -22.64 0.75
N ASN A 75 -8.93 -22.51 -0.28
CA ASN A 75 -9.18 -23.19 -1.53
C ASN A 75 -9.20 -24.71 -1.32
N THR A 76 -10.06 -25.40 -2.05
CA THR A 76 -10.13 -26.85 -2.07
C THR A 76 -9.55 -27.36 -3.39
N PRO A 77 -9.05 -28.60 -3.45
CA PRO A 77 -8.43 -29.16 -4.66
C PRO A 77 -9.36 -29.18 -5.88
N GLU A 78 -10.67 -29.27 -5.66
CA GLU A 78 -11.70 -29.35 -6.70
C GLU A 78 -11.85 -28.04 -7.49
N MET A 79 -11.41 -26.91 -6.91
CA MET A 79 -11.42 -25.59 -7.56
C MET A 79 -10.20 -25.34 -8.46
N GLY A 80 -9.25 -26.27 -8.46
CA GLY A 80 -8.09 -26.26 -9.37
C GLY A 80 -7.26 -24.98 -9.32
N ILE A 81 -6.64 -24.64 -10.45
CA ILE A 81 -5.71 -23.51 -10.58
C ILE A 81 -6.42 -22.16 -10.40
N HIS A 82 -7.65 -22.02 -10.88
CA HIS A 82 -8.42 -20.77 -10.75
C HIS A 82 -8.72 -20.43 -9.28
N GLY A 83 -9.04 -21.43 -8.46
CA GLY A 83 -9.23 -21.24 -7.01
C GLY A 83 -7.95 -20.77 -6.31
N ILE A 84 -6.79 -21.32 -6.68
CA ILE A 84 -5.49 -20.92 -6.12
C ILE A 84 -5.15 -19.47 -6.48
N ILE A 85 -5.38 -19.07 -7.73
CA ILE A 85 -5.08 -17.71 -8.22
C ILE A 85 -5.92 -16.67 -7.48
N GLU A 86 -7.23 -16.88 -7.34
CA GLU A 86 -8.09 -15.92 -6.62
C GLU A 86 -7.83 -15.91 -5.12
N PHE A 87 -7.70 -17.08 -4.50
CA PHE A 87 -7.39 -17.19 -3.08
C PHE A 87 -6.04 -16.52 -2.75
N GLY A 88 -5.04 -16.67 -3.63
CA GLY A 88 -3.75 -16.01 -3.51
C GLY A 88 -3.85 -14.49 -3.50
N ASN A 89 -4.60 -13.91 -4.45
CA ASN A 89 -4.81 -12.46 -4.50
C ASN A 89 -5.56 -11.93 -3.26
N ARG A 90 -6.57 -12.67 -2.77
CA ARG A 90 -7.28 -12.33 -1.53
C ARG A 90 -6.36 -12.38 -0.31
N THR A 91 -5.52 -13.41 -0.21
CA THR A 91 -4.56 -13.57 0.90
C THR A 91 -3.51 -12.46 0.87
N LEU A 92 -3.00 -12.11 -0.30
CA LEU A 92 -2.06 -10.98 -0.47
C LEU A 92 -2.69 -9.65 -0.03
N THR A 93 -3.98 -9.44 -0.25
CA THR A 93 -4.68 -8.23 0.21
C THR A 93 -4.63 -8.12 1.74
N GLY A 94 -4.85 -9.23 2.44
CA GLY A 94 -4.70 -9.30 3.90
C GLY A 94 -3.28 -8.98 4.36
N LEU A 95 -2.27 -9.55 3.69
CA LEU A 95 -0.85 -9.28 4.00
C LEU A 95 -0.50 -7.80 3.80
N VAL A 96 -0.92 -7.20 2.67
CA VAL A 96 -0.73 -5.78 2.38
C VAL A 96 -1.36 -4.91 3.47
N GLY A 97 -2.59 -5.21 3.87
CA GLY A 97 -3.27 -4.49 4.96
C GLY A 97 -2.49 -4.55 6.28
N ILE A 98 -1.95 -5.72 6.65
CA ILE A 98 -1.12 -5.87 7.86
C ILE A 98 0.16 -5.06 7.75
N LEU A 99 0.86 -5.11 6.62
CA LEU A 99 2.09 -4.35 6.39
C LEU A 99 1.83 -2.84 6.46
N ALA A 100 0.72 -2.37 5.88
CA ALA A 100 0.31 -0.96 5.94
C ALA A 100 0.09 -0.51 7.39
N LEU A 101 -0.62 -1.31 8.21
CA LEU A 101 -0.81 -1.00 9.63
C LEU A 101 0.51 -0.97 10.40
N ILE A 102 1.43 -1.90 10.13
CA ILE A 102 2.75 -1.91 10.75
C ILE A 102 3.52 -0.64 10.39
N VAL A 103 3.53 -0.23 9.12
CA VAL A 103 4.20 1.00 8.68
C VAL A 103 3.60 2.23 9.37
N VAL A 104 2.27 2.33 9.46
CA VAL A 104 1.59 3.42 10.17
C VAL A 104 2.02 3.48 11.63
N VAL A 105 2.06 2.34 12.33
CA VAL A 105 2.50 2.26 13.74
C VAL A 105 3.99 2.56 13.92
N LEU A 106 4.84 2.24 12.93
CA LEU A 106 6.28 2.51 13.01
C LEU A 106 6.65 3.97 12.68
N VAL A 107 5.79 4.67 11.95
CA VAL A 107 6.03 6.05 11.49
C VAL A 107 5.47 7.09 12.47
N TRP A 108 4.48 6.70 13.28
CA TRP A 108 3.80 7.56 14.25
C TRP A 108 4.34 7.34 15.66
#